data_AF-A1BQP3-F1
#
_entry.id   AF-A1BQP3-F1
#
_cell.length_a   1.000
_cell.length_b   1.000
_cell.length_c   1.000
_cell.angle_alpha   90.00
_cell.angle_beta   90.00
_cell.angle_gamma   90.00
#
_symmetry.space_group_name_H-M   'P 1'
#
loop_
_entity.id
_entity.type
_entity.pdbx_description
1 polymer ?
#
loop_
_entity_poly.entity_id
_entity_poly.type
_entity_poly.pdbx_seq_one_letter_code
_entity_poly.pdbx_strand_id
1 'polypeptide(L)'
;FACSDSRVCPSHVLDFQPGEAFVVRNVANLVPPYDQDKYSGTGSAIEYAVLHLKVQYIVVIGHSACGGIKGLMTFPYDGKYSTDFIEEWVKVGLPAKAK
;
A
#
# COMPACT_ATOMS: atom_id res chain seq x y z
N PHE A 1 3.03 -5.63 3.53
CA PHE A 1 2.22 -4.81 2.60
C PHE A 1 2.37 -5.36 1.19
N ALA A 2 1.26 -5.64 0.51
CA ALA A 2 1.22 -6.08 -0.89
C ALA A 2 0.06 -5.43 -1.64
N CYS A 3 0.08 -5.43 -2.98
CA CYS A 3 -0.97 -4.77 -3.75
C CYS A 3 -2.26 -5.60 -3.71
N SER A 4 -3.42 -4.95 -3.78
CA SER A 4 -4.73 -5.61 -3.92
C SER A 4 -4.92 -6.29 -5.29
N ASP A 5 -3.97 -6.13 -6.21
CA ASP A 5 -3.96 -6.80 -7.51
C ASP A 5 -4.10 -8.33 -7.37
N SER A 6 -5.04 -8.92 -8.09
CA SER A 6 -5.41 -10.33 -7.96
C SER A 6 -4.30 -11.30 -8.35
N ARG A 7 -3.30 -10.85 -9.11
CA ARG A 7 -2.19 -11.68 -9.61
C ARG A 7 -1.08 -11.89 -8.59
N VAL A 8 -1.06 -11.13 -7.50
CA VAL A 8 0.09 -11.03 -6.58
C VAL A 8 -0.30 -11.29 -5.13
N CYS A 9 -1.08 -12.34 -4.88
CA CYS A 9 -1.37 -12.79 -3.53
C CYS A 9 -0.05 -13.14 -2.80
N PRO A 10 0.34 -12.43 -1.72
CA PRO A 10 1.64 -12.64 -1.09
C PRO A 10 1.82 -14.06 -0.55
N SER A 11 0.74 -14.71 -0.09
CA SER A 11 0.79 -16.11 0.34
C SER A 11 1.15 -17.07 -0.79
N HIS A 12 0.75 -16.79 -2.03
CA HIS A 12 1.11 -17.63 -3.18
C HIS A 12 2.52 -17.30 -3.69
N VAL A 13 2.89 -16.01 -3.73
CA VAL A 13 4.17 -15.57 -4.29
C VAL A 13 5.35 -15.97 -3.40
N LEU A 14 5.18 -15.92 -2.07
CA LEU A 14 6.23 -16.23 -1.09
C LEU A 14 5.99 -17.54 -0.33
N ASP A 15 4.97 -18.31 -0.74
CA ASP A 15 4.56 -19.58 -0.11
C ASP A 15 4.30 -19.49 1.41
N PHE A 16 3.74 -18.36 1.86
CA PHE A 16 3.39 -18.20 3.28
C PHE A 16 2.25 -19.13 3.67
N GLN A 17 2.48 -19.86 4.76
CA GLN A 17 1.49 -20.67 5.45
C GLN A 17 0.60 -19.81 6.38
N PRO A 18 -0.61 -20.29 6.73
CA PRO A 18 -1.45 -19.62 7.70
C PRO A 18 -0.71 -19.39 9.03
N GLY A 19 -0.68 -18.13 9.48
CA GLY A 19 -0.02 -17.71 10.71
C GLY A 19 1.38 -17.12 10.53
N GLU A 20 2.02 -17.26 9.36
CA GLU A 20 3.37 -16.73 9.14
C GLU A 20 3.40 -15.21 8.87
N ALA A 21 2.34 -14.66 8.27
CA ALA A 21 2.30 -13.27 7.88
C ALA A 21 0.98 -12.59 8.28
N PHE A 22 1.09 -11.45 8.97
CA PHE A 22 0.01 -10.49 9.11
C PHE A 22 0.00 -9.57 7.88
N VAL A 23 -1.03 -9.71 7.03
CA VAL A 23 -1.02 -9.12 5.69
C VAL A 23 -1.95 -7.92 5.59
N VAL A 24 -1.39 -6.78 5.17
CA VAL A 24 -2.14 -5.61 4.68
C VAL A 24 -2.06 -5.55 3.16
N ARG A 25 -3.21 -5.42 2.50
CA ARG A 25 -3.30 -5.23 1.04
C ARG A 25 -4.10 -3.97 0.70
N ASN A 26 -3.53 -3.13 -0.16
CA ASN A 26 -4.19 -1.91 -0.65
C ASN A 26 -3.73 -1.59 -2.09
N VAL A 27 -4.30 -0.55 -2.70
CA VAL A 27 -3.94 -0.13 -4.06
C VAL A 27 -2.47 0.32 -4.07
N ALA A 28 -1.67 -0.29 -4.96
CA ALA A 28 -0.24 -0.01 -5.11
C ALA A 28 0.62 -0.22 -3.85
N ASN A 29 0.19 -1.05 -2.90
CA ASN A 29 0.97 -1.44 -1.71
C ASN A 29 1.62 -0.26 -0.97
N LEU A 30 0.93 0.89 -0.95
CA LEU A 30 1.45 2.13 -0.40
C LEU A 30 1.34 2.11 1.12
N VAL A 31 2.36 2.68 1.76
CA VAL A 31 2.38 2.97 3.19
C VAL A 31 2.37 4.48 3.34
N PRO A 32 1.23 5.11 3.65
CA PRO A 32 1.17 6.54 3.90
C PRO A 32 1.96 6.94 5.16
N PRO A 33 2.31 8.24 5.30
CA PRO A 33 2.86 8.76 6.56
C PRO A 33 1.88 8.62 7.72
N TYR A 34 2.37 8.77 8.94
CA TYR A 34 1.53 8.77 10.14
C TYR A 34 0.53 9.93 10.10
N ASP A 35 -0.76 9.60 10.14
CA ASP A 35 -1.88 10.54 10.24
C ASP A 35 -3.07 9.79 10.84
N GLN A 36 -3.53 10.22 12.02
CA GLN A 36 -4.62 9.54 12.74
C GLN A 36 -5.98 9.78 12.08
N ASP A 37 -6.17 10.91 11.40
CA ASP A 37 -7.45 11.29 10.80
C ASP A 37 -7.61 10.67 9.41
N LYS A 38 -6.52 10.63 8.63
CA LYS A 38 -6.57 10.18 7.22
C LYS A 38 -6.22 8.71 7.04
N TYR A 39 -5.31 8.17 7.85
CA TYR A 39 -4.68 6.88 7.59
C TYR A 39 -4.77 5.91 8.77
N SER A 40 -5.80 6.03 9.61
CA SER A 40 -6.08 5.14 10.74
C SER A 40 -6.08 3.65 10.36
N GLY A 41 -6.53 3.28 9.16
CA GLY A 41 -6.45 1.91 8.66
C GLY A 41 -5.02 1.38 8.49
N THR A 42 -4.09 2.21 8.00
CA THR A 42 -2.67 1.83 7.90
C THR A 42 -2.02 1.86 9.28
N GLY A 43 -2.28 2.93 10.05
CA GLY A 43 -1.71 3.13 11.39
C GLY A 43 -2.08 2.00 12.34
N SER A 44 -3.37 1.66 12.45
CA SER A 44 -3.85 0.58 13.31
C SER A 44 -3.27 -0.78 12.93
N ALA A 45 -3.13 -1.09 11.63
CA ALA A 45 -2.53 -2.34 11.19
C ALA A 45 -1.04 -2.44 11.56
N ILE A 46 -0.28 -1.34 11.43
CA ILE A 46 1.13 -1.29 11.83
C ILE A 46 1.25 -1.35 13.37
N GLU A 47 0.48 -0.55 14.09
CA GLU A 47 0.44 -0.53 15.55
C GLU A 47 0.16 -1.93 16.11
N TYR A 48 -0.85 -2.61 15.58
CA TYR A 48 -1.21 -3.96 16.00
C TYR A 48 -0.11 -4.98 15.68
N ALA A 49 0.40 -4.98 14.44
CA ALA A 49 1.46 -5.91 14.04
C ALA A 49 2.72 -5.76 14.90
N VAL A 50 3.16 -4.51 15.13
CA VAL A 50 4.41 -4.20 15.83
C VAL A 50 4.26 -4.32 17.35
N LEU A 51 3.27 -3.63 17.93
CA LEU A 51 3.15 -3.53 19.38
C LEU A 51 2.40 -4.71 20.01
N HIS A 52 1.55 -5.41 19.28
CA HIS A 52 0.75 -6.51 19.84
C HIS A 52 1.18 -7.88 19.31
N LEU A 53 1.33 -8.07 18.00
CA LEU A 53 1.77 -9.35 17.42
C LEU A 53 3.31 -9.53 17.47
N LYS A 54 4.06 -8.47 17.75
CA LYS A 54 5.53 -8.48 17.88
C LYS A 54 6.23 -9.02 16.62
N VAL A 55 5.71 -8.66 15.43
CA VAL A 55 6.36 -9.04 14.18
C VAL A 55 7.78 -8.48 14.13
N GLN A 56 8.72 -9.30 13.66
CA GLN A 56 10.13 -8.91 13.57
C GLN A 56 10.45 -8.13 12.28
N TYR A 57 9.61 -8.30 11.25
CA TYR A 57 9.84 -7.75 9.93
C TYR A 57 8.57 -7.10 9.37
N ILE A 58 8.74 -5.96 8.71
CA ILE A 58 7.74 -5.37 7.83
C ILE A 58 8.34 -5.36 6.42
N VAL A 59 7.67 -6.04 5.49
CA VAL A 59 8.06 -6.08 4.08
C VAL A 59 7.03 -5.34 3.24
N VAL A 60 7.47 -4.43 2.38
CA VAL A 60 6.65 -3.72 1.39
C VAL A 60 6.98 -4.27 0.01
N ILE A 61 6.01 -4.95 -0.61
CA ILE A 61 6.21 -5.70 -1.86
C ILE A 61 5.51 -4.96 -3.00
N GLY A 62 6.31 -4.30 -3.84
CA GLY A 62 5.88 -3.80 -5.15
C GLY A 62 5.72 -4.92 -6.17
N HIS A 63 5.15 -4.63 -7.34
CA HIS A 63 5.02 -5.61 -8.41
C HIS A 63 5.04 -4.98 -9.81
N SER A 64 5.38 -5.81 -10.80
CA SER A 64 5.35 -5.43 -12.21
C SER A 64 3.93 -5.09 -12.68
N ALA A 65 3.83 -4.11 -13.59
CA ALA A 65 2.57 -3.69 -14.21
C ALA A 65 1.47 -3.32 -13.19
N CYS A 66 1.85 -2.62 -12.12
CA CYS A 66 0.92 -2.11 -11.11
C CYS A 66 0.02 -1.01 -11.68
N GLY A 67 -1.29 -1.25 -11.68
CA GLY A 67 -2.28 -0.28 -12.15
C GLY A 67 -2.29 1.02 -11.34
N GLY A 68 -2.13 0.95 -10.02
CA GLY A 68 -2.09 2.14 -9.16
C GLY A 68 -0.86 3.03 -9.42
N ILE A 69 0.31 2.42 -9.64
CA ILE A 69 1.52 3.16 -10.03
C ILE A 69 1.38 3.73 -11.44
N LYS A 70 0.82 2.97 -12.39
CA LYS A 70 0.50 3.50 -13.72
C LYS A 70 -0.40 4.74 -13.63
N GLY A 71 -1.42 4.69 -12.76
CA GLY A 71 -2.27 5.83 -12.44
C GLY A 71 -1.45 7.02 -11.94
N LEU A 72 -0.67 6.83 -10.86
CA LEU A 72 0.23 7.87 -10.31
C LEU A 72 1.10 8.53 -11.40
N MET A 73 1.69 7.74 -12.30
CA MET A 73 2.52 8.29 -13.37
C MET A 73 1.73 9.10 -14.39
N THR A 74 0.47 8.75 -14.64
CA THR A 74 -0.38 9.35 -15.68
C THR A 74 -1.16 10.56 -15.19
N PHE A 75 -1.64 10.56 -13.94
CA PHE A 75 -2.45 11.65 -13.41
C PHE A 75 -1.65 12.97 -13.34
N PRO A 76 -2.27 14.11 -13.68
CA PRO A 76 -1.57 15.39 -13.79
C PRO A 76 -1.28 16.04 -12.44
N TYR A 77 -2.09 15.79 -11.41
CA TYR A 77 -2.01 16.45 -10.09
C TYR A 77 -1.95 17.99 -10.16
N ASP A 78 -2.76 18.58 -11.05
CA ASP A 78 -2.85 20.02 -11.31
C ASP A 78 -3.97 20.72 -10.49
N GLY A 79 -4.49 20.03 -9.47
CA GLY A 79 -5.59 20.50 -8.62
C GLY A 79 -6.98 20.04 -9.08
N LYS A 80 -7.10 19.38 -10.23
CA LYS A 80 -8.34 18.73 -10.67
C LYS A 80 -8.21 17.21 -10.52
N TYR A 81 -9.27 16.60 -10.00
CA TYR A 81 -9.35 15.16 -9.81
C TYR A 81 -10.44 14.60 -10.74
N SER A 82 -10.12 13.50 -11.40
CA SER A 82 -11.02 12.74 -12.28
C SER A 82 -11.58 11.48 -11.61
N THR A 83 -11.11 11.17 -10.41
CA THR A 83 -11.48 10.01 -9.60
C THR A 83 -11.83 10.44 -8.17
N ASP A 84 -12.78 9.75 -7.54
CA ASP A 84 -13.22 10.11 -6.18
C ASP A 84 -12.15 9.84 -5.11
N PHE A 85 -11.39 8.75 -5.26
CA PHE A 85 -10.42 8.30 -4.24
C PHE A 85 -9.05 7.89 -4.80
N ILE A 86 -8.97 7.48 -6.06
CA ILE A 86 -7.77 6.81 -6.60
C ILE A 86 -6.60 7.78 -6.64
N GLU A 87 -6.78 8.95 -7.22
CA GLU A 87 -5.76 10.00 -7.27
C GLU A 87 -5.35 10.46 -5.87
N GLU A 88 -6.33 10.65 -4.97
CA GLU A 88 -6.09 11.05 -3.58
C GLU A 88 -5.26 10.02 -2.81
N TRP A 89 -5.48 8.74 -3.06
CA TRP A 89 -4.72 7.66 -2.44
C TRP A 89 -3.31 7.53 -3.05
N VAL A 90 -3.22 7.39 -4.37
CA VAL A 90 -1.93 7.12 -5.02
C VAL A 90 -0.96 8.30 -4.96
N LYS A 91 -1.45 9.52 -4.66
CA LYS A 91 -0.58 10.69 -4.43
C LYS A 91 0.39 10.52 -3.26
N VAL A 92 0.15 9.57 -2.35
CA VAL A 92 1.12 9.15 -1.32
C VAL A 92 2.48 8.85 -1.95
N GLY A 93 2.50 8.33 -3.19
CA GLY A 93 3.72 8.03 -3.95
C GLY A 93 4.34 9.20 -4.72
N LEU A 94 3.81 10.42 -4.64
CA LEU A 94 4.35 11.58 -5.39
C LEU A 94 5.86 11.81 -5.20
N PRO A 95 6.44 11.67 -3.98
CA PRO A 95 7.90 11.81 -3.81
C PRO A 95 8.73 10.79 -4.60
N ALA A 96 8.14 9.63 -4.95
CA ALA A 96 8.78 8.63 -5.79
C ALA A 96 8.62 8.93 -7.29
N LYS A 97 7.50 9.53 -7.72
CA LYS A 97 7.27 9.97 -9.12
C LYS A 97 8.30 11.01 -9.57
N ALA A 98 8.77 11.84 -8.64
CA ALA A 98 9.73 12.92 -8.92
C ALA A 98 11.19 12.48 -9.07
N LYS A 99 11.48 11.17 -8.91
CA LYS A 99 12.81 10.58 -9.05
C LYS A 99 12.89 9.74 -10.32
#